data_AF-A0A920VHG5-F1
#
_entry.id   AF-A0A920VHG5-F1
#
_cell.length_a   1.000
_cell.length_b   1.000
_cell.length_c   1.000
_cell.angle_alpha   90.00
_cell.angle_beta   90.00
_cell.angle_gamma   90.00
#
_symmetry.space_group_name_H-M   'P 1'
#
loop_
_entity.id
_entity.type
_entity.pdbx_description
1 polymer ?
#
loop_
_entity_poly.entity_id
_entity_poly.type
_entity_poly.pdbx_seq_one_letter_code
_entity_poly.pdbx_strand_id
1 'polypeptide(L)' 'MTDPTAGTEAAPADQRPAPDPVKLAGQFAEWTRGETLVGRMLANLKTGRLPEVLAAAVTDLVPKRPLP' A
#
# COMPACT_ATOMS: atom_id res chain seq x y z
N MET A 1 -3.77 -46.35 -9.30
CA MET A 1 -4.72 -45.43 -9.95
C MET A 1 -4.76 -44.21 -9.06
N THR A 2 -4.12 -43.13 -9.48
CA THR A 2 -3.73 -41.98 -8.66
C THR A 2 -4.94 -41.19 -8.19
N ASP A 3 -5.03 -40.96 -6.89
CA ASP A 3 -5.65 -39.74 -6.38
C ASP A 3 -4.63 -38.61 -6.47
N PRO A 4 -5.00 -37.50 -7.12
CA PRO A 4 -4.71 -36.21 -6.51
C PRO A 4 -5.84 -35.24 -6.83
N THR A 5 -6.87 -35.15 -5.99
CA THR A 5 -7.64 -33.90 -5.91
C THR A 5 -6.76 -32.91 -5.16
N ALA A 6 -5.95 -32.19 -5.93
CA ALA A 6 -5.20 -31.04 -5.48
C ALA A 6 -6.19 -30.02 -4.93
N GLY A 7 -6.21 -29.87 -3.59
CA GLY A 7 -6.78 -28.72 -2.93
C GLY A 7 -6.07 -27.48 -3.45
N THR A 8 -6.72 -26.75 -4.34
CA THR A 8 -6.32 -25.38 -4.65
C THR A 8 -6.70 -24.53 -3.45
N GLU A 9 -5.87 -24.57 -2.40
CA GLU A 9 -5.86 -23.50 -1.40
C GLU A 9 -5.37 -22.24 -2.11
N ALA A 10 -6.32 -21.51 -2.69
CA ALA A 10 -6.11 -20.10 -3.00
C ALA A 10 -5.65 -19.44 -1.71
N ALA A 11 -4.40 -18.96 -1.69
CA ALA A 11 -3.83 -18.23 -0.57
C ALA A 11 -4.85 -17.17 -0.09
N PRO A 12 -5.09 -17.03 1.22
CA PRO A 12 -6.10 -16.11 1.71
C PRO A 12 -5.78 -14.71 1.19
N ALA A 13 -6.70 -14.14 0.43
CA ALA A 13 -6.63 -12.75 0.00
C ALA A 13 -6.31 -11.89 1.22
N ASP A 14 -5.29 -11.06 1.12
CA ASP A 14 -4.78 -10.21 2.20
C ASP A 14 -5.95 -9.45 2.87
N GLN A 15 -6.41 -9.94 4.03
CA GLN A 15 -7.59 -9.43 4.74
C GLN A 15 -7.33 -8.07 5.41
N ARG A 16 -6.12 -7.54 5.27
CA ARG A 16 -5.78 -6.24 5.84
C ARG A 16 -6.57 -5.14 5.13
N PRO A 17 -7.04 -4.12 5.88
CA PRO A 17 -7.67 -2.96 5.25
C PRO A 17 -6.72 -2.34 4.22
N ALA A 18 -7.31 -1.80 3.15
CA ALA A 18 -6.58 -1.06 2.15
C ALA A 18 -5.83 0.12 2.80
N PRO A 19 -4.65 0.49 2.28
CA PRO A 19 -3.96 1.68 2.75
C PRO A 19 -4.81 2.94 2.54
N ASP A 20 -4.71 3.88 3.48
CA ASP A 20 -5.45 5.14 3.47
C ASP A 20 -4.48 6.31 3.18
N PRO A 21 -4.50 6.87 1.95
CA PRO A 21 -3.64 7.99 1.57
C PRO A 21 -3.87 9.25 2.41
N VAL A 22 -5.10 9.51 2.86
CA VAL A 22 -5.45 10.70 3.65
C VAL A 22 -4.81 10.61 5.03
N LYS A 23 -4.91 9.44 5.67
CA LYS A 23 -4.25 9.19 6.96
C LYS A 23 -2.73 9.30 6.86
N LEU A 24 -2.13 8.77 5.79
CA LEU A 24 -0.69 8.88 5.56
C LEU A 24 -0.24 10.33 5.41
N ALA A 25 -0.98 11.13 4.65
CA ALA A 25 -0.71 12.56 4.49
C ALA A 25 -0.82 13.32 5.83
N GLY A 26 -1.82 12.99 6.65
CA GLY A 26 -1.97 13.57 7.99
C GLY A 26 -0.75 13.30 8.89
N GLN A 27 -0.27 12.07 8.93
CA GLN A 27 0.91 11.70 9.74
C GLN A 27 2.21 12.37 9.27
N PHE A 28 2.33 12.65 7.97
CA PHE A 28 3.43 13.45 7.43
C PHE A 28 3.30 14.93 7.83
N ALA A 29 2.08 15.48 7.81
CA ALA A 29 1.80 16.86 8.21
C ALA A 29 2.10 17.10 9.70
N GLU A 30 1.76 16.15 10.57
CA GLU A 30 2.12 16.19 12.00
C GLU A 30 3.63 16.37 12.20
N TRP A 31 4.45 15.64 11.43
CA TRP A 31 5.90 15.77 11.50
C TRP A 31 6.37 17.13 10.99
N THR A 32 5.78 17.59 9.88
CA THR A 32 6.10 18.90 9.30
C THR A 32 5.79 20.04 10.28
N ARG A 33 4.76 19.88 11.13
CA ARG A 33 4.42 20.82 12.21
C ARG A 33 5.26 20.65 13.48
N GLY A 34 6.11 19.62 13.56
CA GLY A 34 6.92 19.31 14.74
C GLY A 34 6.17 18.59 15.86
N GLU A 35 4.97 18.07 15.60
CA GLU A 35 4.11 17.40 16.58
C GLU A 35 4.54 15.94 16.83
N THR A 36 5.33 15.37 15.92
CA THR A 36 5.85 14.00 16.03
C THR A 36 7.30 13.91 15.57
N LEU A 37 8.02 12.92 16.11
CA LEU A 37 9.41 12.65 15.76
C LEU A 37 9.51 11.99 14.37
N VAL A 38 10.59 12.30 13.64
CA VAL A 38 10.86 11.70 12.32
C VAL A 38 10.82 10.17 12.35
N GLY A 39 11.37 9.53 13.40
CA GLY A 39 11.34 8.07 13.53
C GLY A 39 9.93 7.51 13.69
N ARG A 40 9.03 8.22 14.39
CA ARG A 40 7.62 7.83 14.53
C ARG A 40 6.87 8.04 13.22
N MET A 41 7.09 9.16 12.53
CA MET A 41 6.52 9.41 11.20
C MET A 41 6.93 8.32 10.21
N LEU A 42 8.22 7.96 10.13
CA LEU A 42 8.68 6.89 9.23
C LEU A 42 8.07 5.52 9.58
N ALA A 43 7.98 5.19 10.87
CA ALA A 43 7.32 3.96 11.32
C ALA A 43 5.85 3.93 10.88
N ASN A 44 5.14 5.04 11.06
CA ASN A 44 3.74 5.21 10.67
C ASN A 44 3.50 5.11 9.16
N LEU A 45 4.37 5.73 8.34
CA LEU A 45 4.27 5.65 6.88
C LEU A 45 4.58 4.25 6.36
N LYS A 46 5.56 3.57 6.97
CA LYS A 46 5.91 2.18 6.64
C LYS A 46 4.77 1.23 6.97
N THR A 47 4.24 1.28 8.20
CA THR A 47 3.16 0.38 8.64
C THR A 47 1.85 0.69 7.93
N GLY A 48 1.59 1.95 7.58
CA GLY A 48 0.47 2.37 6.75
C GLY A 48 0.62 2.07 5.25
N ARG A 49 1.69 1.36 4.83
CA ARG A 49 1.92 0.88 3.45
C ARG A 49 2.02 2.00 2.41
N LEU A 50 2.65 3.13 2.75
CA LEU A 50 2.94 4.21 1.79
C LEU A 50 3.60 3.74 0.48
N PRO A 51 4.55 2.77 0.46
CA PRO A 51 5.12 2.30 -0.80
C PRO A 51 4.09 1.80 -1.82
N GLU A 52 3.00 1.17 -1.36
CA GLU A 52 1.96 0.65 -2.22
C GLU A 52 1.05 1.76 -2.75
N VAL A 53 0.77 2.77 -1.92
CA VAL A 53 0.05 3.98 -2.35
C VAL A 53 0.81 4.70 -3.46
N LEU A 54 2.13 4.82 -3.32
CA LEU A 54 2.98 5.44 -4.34
C LEU A 54 3.02 4.63 -5.64
N ALA A 55 3.13 3.30 -5.54
CA ALA A 55 3.11 2.43 -6.72
C ALA A 55 1.77 2.52 -7.49
N ALA A 56 0.65 2.54 -6.76
CA ALA A 56 -0.68 2.72 -7.35
C ALA A 56 -0.80 4.10 -8.02
N ALA A 57 -0.37 5.17 -7.35
CA ALA A 57 -0.43 6.52 -7.90
C ALA A 57 0.40 6.67 -9.20
N VAL A 58 1.59 6.09 -9.27
CA VAL A 58 2.41 6.12 -10.50
C VAL A 58 1.75 5.32 -11.63
N THR A 59 1.10 4.19 -11.31
CA THR A 59 0.37 3.38 -12.30
C THR A 59 -0.78 4.17 -12.93
N ASP A 60 -1.50 4.95 -12.13
CA ASP A 60 -2.60 5.80 -12.61
C ASP A 60 -2.10 7.07 -13.33
N LEU A 61 -0.92 7.58 -12.97
CA LEU A 61 -0.34 8.81 -13.54
C LEU A 61 0.39 8.62 -14.87
N VAL A 62 0.71 7.40 -15.30
CA VAL A 62 1.22 7.16 -16.66
C VAL A 62 0.04 7.29 -17.63
N PRO A 63 0.00 8.31 -18.52
CA PRO A 63 -1.04 8.36 -19.53
C PRO A 63 -0.97 7.07 -20.34
N LYS A 64 -2.10 6.34 -20.41
CA LYS A 64 -2.31 5.28 -21.41
C LYS A 64 -2.15 5.92 -22.78
N ARG A 65 -0.94 6.00 -23.29
CA ARG A 65 -0.64 6.51 -24.61
C ARG A 65 -1.09 5.42 -25.58
N PRO A 66 -2.18 5.59 -26.35
CA PRO A 66 -2.52 4.61 -27.37
C PRO A 66 -1.35 4.57 -28.37
N LEU A 67 -0.85 3.37 -28.64
CA LEU A 67 0.05 3.14 -29.77
C LEU A 67 -0.70 3.47 -31.07
N PRO A 68 -0.03 4.04 -32.08
CA PRO A 68 -0.62 4.29 -33.39
C PRO A 68 -1.01 2.97 -34.09
#